data_AF-A0A1Y3EV30-F1
#
_entry.id   AF-A0A1Y3EV30-F1
#
_cell.length_a   1.000
_cell.length_b   1.000
_cell.length_c   1.000
_cell.angle_alpha   90.00
_cell.angle_beta   90.00
_cell.angle_gamma   90.00
#
_symmetry.space_group_name_H-M   'P 1'
#
loop_
_entity.id
_entity.type
_entity.pdbx_description
1 polymer ?
#
loop_
_entity_poly.entity_id
_entity_poly.type
_entity_poly.pdbx_seq_one_letter_code
_entity_poly.pdbx_strand_id
1 'polypeptide(L)'
;MAASVAHYSALTGMVYLGNLLVGTGALALPRSFQDAGYALGLFTMLVLAFVSYMNVTFVIEAMSVASASIARGHNEQQRVRHQESLDDSSDLGMEAKFDLKENMELGRMACLVLGRGGWLFFYVCMGVYLFGDLIIYGVVVPKALMNAVCSYPDNESLINVSSSWACRSGGDVEFSRGAVYRILVVAFGLLLGPFVFFGIGRTKYFQFVASFLRWASFFIMIGWAVQRLVAGTADGHPVPARPSQFTSLFGTTVYSFMCHHSLPSILTPIEQKDRLQGRVGIVYMVVFSFYLTMAVTAVLSFGRLHDVYVLDFFQLPTDSTLDANRWTLVTLVKYFLLLFPVFTISSNYPIIGITLRNNVNTLLFGPDNGSASTSSTQYLVDSDQNERSIWCGKWSWAFRRLVVPFLVVLLPLCISLVTDDVEALIAATGSYAGVGIQYVTPTWLVWRLRSSRADLVDQMPSNLASPFRHKAWLVFSFFWALSSLLIVTVNHILAHFYS
;
A
#
# COMPACT_ATOMS: atom_id res chain seq x y z
N MET A 1 14.40 -4.77 -29.12
CA MET A 1 14.89 -5.79 -28.16
C MET A 1 13.94 -5.83 -26.99
N ALA A 2 13.08 -6.85 -26.91
CA ALA A 2 12.30 -7.08 -25.71
C ALA A 2 13.31 -7.45 -24.60
N ALA A 3 13.38 -6.63 -23.55
CA ALA A 3 14.14 -6.99 -22.35
C ALA A 3 13.58 -8.34 -21.87
N SER A 4 14.42 -9.37 -21.78
CA SER A 4 14.04 -10.62 -21.15
C SER A 4 13.55 -10.29 -19.75
N VAL A 5 12.26 -10.52 -19.49
CA VAL A 5 11.72 -10.39 -18.15
C VAL A 5 12.46 -11.42 -17.32
N ALA A 6 13.28 -10.96 -16.36
CA ALA A 6 14.02 -11.84 -15.49
C ALA A 6 13.01 -12.65 -14.67
N HIS A 7 12.85 -13.91 -15.03
CA HIS A 7 12.00 -14.83 -14.31
C HIS A 7 12.64 -15.22 -12.97
N TYR A 8 11.81 -15.51 -11.98
CA TYR A 8 12.29 -15.93 -10.67
C TYR A 8 11.45 -17.05 -10.06
N SER A 9 12.03 -17.73 -9.06
CA SER A 9 11.39 -18.85 -8.37
C SER A 9 10.16 -18.42 -7.57
N ALA A 10 9.18 -19.31 -7.42
CA ALA A 10 7.97 -19.02 -6.66
C ALA A 10 8.27 -18.56 -5.21
N LEU A 11 9.29 -19.12 -4.57
CA LEU A 11 9.73 -18.70 -3.23
C LEU A 11 10.14 -17.22 -3.22
N THR A 12 10.90 -16.79 -4.23
CA THR A 12 11.33 -15.39 -4.36
C THR A 12 10.12 -14.46 -4.52
N GLY A 13 9.12 -14.87 -5.29
CA GLY A 13 7.85 -14.14 -5.42
C GLY A 13 7.07 -14.03 -4.11
N MET A 14 7.03 -15.10 -3.33
CA MET A 14 6.38 -15.09 -2.02
C MET A 14 7.10 -14.18 -1.02
N VAL A 15 8.44 -14.13 -1.07
CA VAL A 15 9.23 -13.19 -0.26
C VAL A 15 8.95 -11.75 -0.68
N TYR A 16 8.89 -11.45 -1.98
CA TYR A 16 8.48 -10.12 -2.45
C TYR A 16 7.07 -9.74 -2.02
N LEU A 17 6.13 -10.69 -2.09
CA LEU A 17 4.75 -10.46 -1.62
C LEU A 17 4.69 -10.21 -0.10
N GLY A 18 5.43 -10.98 0.70
CA GLY A 18 5.55 -10.77 2.13
C GLY A 18 6.16 -9.40 2.47
N ASN A 19 7.24 -9.02 1.79
CA ASN A 19 7.88 -7.70 1.97
C ASN A 19 7.01 -6.53 1.52
N LEU A 20 6.13 -6.74 0.53
CA LEU A 20 5.15 -5.75 0.10
C LEU A 20 4.07 -5.55 1.17
N LEU A 21 3.55 -6.65 1.74
CA LEU A 21 2.55 -6.59 2.80
C LEU A 21 3.13 -5.93 4.06
N VAL A 22 4.33 -6.35 4.48
CA VAL A 22 5.02 -5.85 5.68
C VAL A 22 5.66 -4.48 5.42
N GLY A 23 4.81 -3.44 5.44
CA GLY A 23 5.14 -2.04 5.20
C GLY A 23 4.91 -1.13 6.42
N THR A 24 4.54 0.11 6.15
CA THR A 24 4.24 1.15 7.17
C THR A 24 2.98 0.82 7.99
N GLY A 25 2.01 0.11 7.42
CA GLY A 25 0.79 -0.31 8.14
C GLY A 25 1.08 -1.12 9.40
N ALA A 26 2.13 -1.94 9.37
CA ALA A 26 2.59 -2.70 10.52
C ALA A 26 2.98 -1.83 11.73
N LEU A 27 3.45 -0.60 11.50
CA LEU A 27 3.87 0.31 12.58
C LEU A 27 2.72 0.98 13.30
N ALA A 28 1.56 1.13 12.66
CA ALA A 28 0.36 1.73 13.26
C ALA A 28 -0.60 0.67 13.84
N LEU A 29 -0.48 -0.59 13.40
CA LEU A 29 -1.38 -1.66 13.79
C LEU A 29 -1.47 -1.90 15.32
N PRO A 30 -0.37 -1.89 16.11
CA PRO A 30 -0.46 -2.08 17.55
C PRO A 30 -1.34 -1.04 18.25
N ARG A 31 -1.22 0.23 17.84
CA ARG A 31 -2.02 1.34 18.37
C ARG A 31 -3.51 1.12 18.11
N SER A 32 -3.89 0.89 16.86
CA SER A 32 -5.30 0.70 16.51
C SER A 32 -5.88 -0.57 17.14
N PHE A 33 -5.05 -1.60 17.36
CA PHE A 33 -5.44 -2.82 18.07
C PHE A 33 -5.70 -2.56 19.57
N GLN A 34 -4.86 -1.76 20.24
CA GLN A 34 -5.09 -1.35 21.63
C GLN A 34 -6.36 -0.51 21.78
N ASP A 35 -6.62 0.38 20.82
CA ASP A 35 -7.76 1.28 20.86
C ASP A 35 -9.10 0.56 20.71
N ALA A 36 -9.19 -0.37 19.77
CA ALA A 36 -10.37 -1.19 19.54
C ALA A 36 -10.55 -2.29 20.60
N GLY A 37 -9.48 -2.69 21.29
CA GLY A 37 -9.49 -3.76 22.27
C GLY A 37 -9.16 -5.13 21.67
N TYR A 38 -8.65 -6.05 22.49
CA TYR A 38 -8.02 -7.28 21.99
C TYR A 38 -9.00 -8.26 21.34
N ALA A 39 -10.24 -8.36 21.82
CA ALA A 39 -11.22 -9.29 21.30
C ALA A 39 -11.77 -8.81 19.96
N LEU A 40 -12.15 -7.52 19.88
CA LEU A 40 -12.57 -6.89 18.63
C LEU A 40 -11.41 -6.82 17.63
N GLY A 41 -10.19 -6.54 18.11
CA GLY A 41 -8.93 -6.58 17.40
C GLY A 41 -8.70 -7.89 16.67
N LEU A 42 -8.65 -8.99 17.43
CA LEU A 42 -8.41 -10.33 16.91
C LEU A 42 -9.48 -10.75 15.89
N PHE A 43 -10.76 -10.55 16.23
CA PHE A 43 -11.87 -10.90 15.34
C PHE A 43 -11.80 -10.12 14.02
N THR A 44 -11.63 -8.80 14.09
CA THR A 44 -11.60 -7.93 12.91
C THR A 44 -10.39 -8.24 12.03
N MET A 45 -9.21 -8.41 12.62
CA MET A 45 -8.01 -8.78 11.86
C MET A 45 -8.16 -10.12 11.14
N LEU A 46 -8.76 -11.12 11.78
CA LEU A 46 -9.00 -12.43 11.18
C LEU A 46 -9.94 -12.33 9.98
N VAL A 47 -11.08 -11.63 10.15
CA VAL A 47 -12.05 -11.43 9.07
C VAL A 47 -11.43 -10.64 7.91
N LEU A 48 -10.71 -9.55 8.20
CA LEU A 48 -10.09 -8.72 7.16
C LEU A 48 -8.96 -9.44 6.42
N ALA A 49 -8.15 -10.25 7.11
CA ALA A 49 -7.14 -11.08 6.47
C ALA A 49 -7.79 -12.10 5.52
N PHE A 50 -8.88 -12.75 5.94
CA PHE A 50 -9.64 -13.68 5.11
C PHE A 50 -10.26 -13.01 3.88
N VAL A 51 -10.96 -11.88 4.06
CA VAL A 51 -11.58 -11.14 2.96
C VAL A 51 -10.51 -10.59 2.00
N SER A 52 -9.37 -10.16 2.53
CA SER A 52 -8.23 -9.73 1.71
C SER A 52 -7.70 -10.86 0.83
N TYR A 53 -7.43 -12.02 1.43
CA TYR A 53 -6.98 -13.22 0.70
C TYR A 53 -8.00 -13.66 -0.36
N MET A 54 -9.29 -13.68 -0.03
CA MET A 54 -10.35 -13.97 -0.99
C MET A 54 -10.26 -13.05 -2.21
N ASN A 55 -10.15 -11.74 -2.01
CA ASN A 55 -10.04 -10.79 -3.11
C ASN A 55 -8.70 -10.89 -3.86
N VAL A 56 -7.62 -11.35 -3.23
CA VAL A 56 -6.38 -11.67 -3.94
C VAL A 56 -6.59 -12.81 -4.93
N THR A 57 -7.32 -13.86 -4.54
CA THR A 57 -7.64 -14.95 -5.48
C THR A 57 -8.49 -14.47 -6.65
N PHE A 58 -9.35 -13.46 -6.44
CA PHE A 58 -10.10 -12.82 -7.53
C PHE A 58 -9.20 -12.03 -8.48
N VAL A 59 -8.17 -11.34 -7.97
CA VAL A 59 -7.17 -10.70 -8.85
C VAL A 59 -6.42 -11.74 -9.69
N ILE A 60 -6.00 -12.85 -9.09
CA ILE A 60 -5.30 -13.94 -9.80
C ILE A 60 -6.17 -14.52 -10.92
N GLU A 61 -7.45 -14.80 -10.62
CA GLU A 61 -8.42 -15.27 -11.61
C GLU A 61 -8.65 -14.22 -12.71
N ALA A 62 -8.83 -12.95 -12.35
CA ALA A 62 -9.04 -11.88 -13.33
C ALA A 62 -7.83 -11.72 -14.26
N MET A 63 -6.63 -11.80 -13.72
CA MET A 63 -5.38 -11.74 -14.47
C MET A 63 -5.28 -12.87 -15.49
N SER A 64 -5.55 -14.12 -15.09
CA SER A 64 -5.43 -15.27 -15.98
C SER A 64 -6.44 -15.22 -17.14
N VAL A 65 -7.71 -14.85 -16.88
CA VAL A 65 -8.71 -14.67 -17.95
C VAL A 65 -8.33 -13.52 -18.86
N ALA A 66 -7.90 -12.39 -18.30
CA ALA A 66 -7.56 -11.21 -19.09
C ALA A 66 -6.34 -11.50 -20.00
N SER A 67 -5.31 -12.17 -19.50
CA SER A 67 -4.17 -12.61 -20.32
C SER A 67 -4.59 -13.57 -21.44
N ALA A 68 -5.47 -14.54 -21.15
CA ALA A 68 -6.00 -15.45 -22.17
C ALA A 68 -6.86 -14.72 -23.22
N SER A 69 -7.60 -13.69 -22.82
CA SER A 69 -8.42 -12.89 -23.74
C SER A 69 -7.57 -12.10 -24.72
N ILE A 70 -6.43 -11.55 -24.29
CA ILE A 70 -5.48 -10.83 -25.12
C ILE A 70 -4.78 -11.80 -26.10
N ALA A 71 -4.32 -12.94 -25.59
CA ALA A 71 -3.68 -13.97 -26.41
C ALA A 71 -4.61 -14.47 -27.54
N ARG A 72 -5.90 -14.65 -27.24
CA ARG A 72 -6.91 -15.00 -28.24
C ARG A 72 -7.07 -13.91 -29.29
N GLY A 73 -7.13 -12.64 -28.89
CA GLY A 73 -7.23 -11.51 -29.82
C GLY A 73 -6.04 -11.42 -30.79
N HIS A 74 -4.82 -11.64 -30.29
CA HIS A 74 -3.62 -11.70 -31.16
C HIS A 74 -3.69 -12.88 -32.13
N ASN A 75 -4.11 -14.06 -31.67
CA ASN A 75 -4.23 -15.24 -32.53
C ASN A 75 -5.33 -15.07 -33.60
N GLU A 76 -6.44 -14.40 -33.28
CA GLU A 76 -7.49 -14.07 -34.25
C GLU A 76 -7.00 -13.06 -35.29
N GLN A 77 -6.28 -12.00 -34.88
CA GLN A 77 -5.65 -11.05 -35.81
C GLN A 77 -4.57 -11.70 -36.69
N GLN A 78 -3.77 -12.59 -36.11
CA GLN A 78 -2.75 -13.32 -36.85
C GLN A 78 -3.39 -14.31 -37.82
N ARG A 79 -4.48 -14.99 -37.46
CA ARG A 79 -5.26 -15.83 -38.38
C ARG A 79 -5.85 -15.05 -39.55
N VAL A 80 -6.40 -13.86 -39.31
CA VAL A 80 -6.89 -12.96 -40.37
C VAL A 80 -5.73 -12.51 -41.28
N ARG A 81 -4.52 -12.35 -40.73
CA ARG A 81 -3.31 -11.99 -41.50
C ARG A 81 -2.65 -13.17 -42.23
N HIS A 82 -2.84 -14.39 -41.73
CA HIS A 82 -2.19 -15.61 -42.22
C HIS A 82 -3.10 -16.44 -43.13
N GLN A 83 -4.29 -15.94 -43.47
CA GLN A 83 -5.17 -16.54 -44.47
C GLN A 83 -4.65 -16.36 -45.92
N GLU A 84 -3.40 -15.91 -46.10
CA GLU A 84 -2.64 -15.91 -47.36
C GLU A 84 -1.54 -16.99 -47.45
N SER A 85 -1.33 -17.83 -46.43
CA SER A 85 -0.40 -18.95 -46.56
C SER A 85 -0.84 -20.18 -45.77
N LEU A 86 -0.99 -21.26 -46.52
CA LEU A 86 -1.47 -22.57 -46.11
C LEU A 86 -0.59 -23.22 -45.04
N ASP A 87 -1.30 -23.94 -44.17
CA ASP A 87 -0.93 -25.09 -43.36
C ASP A 87 0.01 -25.01 -42.15
N ASP A 88 -0.50 -25.71 -41.13
CA ASP A 88 0.15 -26.48 -40.08
C ASP A 88 0.61 -25.79 -38.79
N SER A 89 -0.19 -25.97 -37.74
CA SER A 89 0.22 -26.73 -36.54
C SER A 89 -0.84 -26.64 -35.46
N SER A 90 -1.44 -27.80 -35.17
CA SER A 90 -2.27 -28.05 -34.01
C SER A 90 -1.43 -28.14 -32.72
N ASP A 91 -2.04 -27.64 -31.64
CA ASP A 91 -1.85 -28.09 -30.25
C ASP A 91 -0.58 -27.63 -29.50
N LEU A 92 -0.42 -26.31 -29.37
CA LEU A 92 0.40 -25.71 -28.30
C LEU A 92 -0.49 -25.42 -27.08
N GLY A 93 -0.62 -26.44 -26.23
CA GLY A 93 -0.94 -26.43 -24.80
C GLY A 93 -1.89 -25.36 -24.26
N MET A 94 -3.08 -25.78 -23.83
CA MET A 94 -4.05 -24.96 -23.09
C MET A 94 -3.45 -24.19 -21.89
N GLU A 95 -2.39 -24.70 -21.26
CA GLU A 95 -1.63 -23.97 -20.22
C GLU A 95 -0.89 -22.72 -20.74
N ALA A 96 -0.40 -22.73 -21.99
CA ALA A 96 0.27 -21.59 -22.60
C ALA A 96 -0.70 -20.43 -22.92
N LYS A 97 -2.00 -20.73 -23.08
CA LYS A 97 -3.06 -19.74 -23.32
C LYS A 97 -3.38 -18.90 -22.07
N PHE A 98 -3.16 -19.45 -20.87
CA PHE A 98 -3.36 -18.75 -19.59
C PHE A 98 -2.05 -18.30 -18.93
N ASP A 99 -0.92 -18.44 -19.64
CA ASP A 99 0.37 -18.00 -19.12
C ASP A 99 0.40 -16.46 -19.03
N LEU A 100 0.74 -15.96 -17.84
CA LEU A 100 0.87 -14.54 -17.54
C LEU A 100 2.16 -14.04 -18.20
N LYS A 101 2.16 -13.85 -19.52
CA LYS A 101 3.35 -13.43 -20.28
C LYS A 101 3.54 -11.92 -20.34
N GLU A 102 2.47 -11.14 -20.15
CA GLU A 102 2.53 -9.68 -20.19
C GLU A 102 2.37 -9.12 -18.76
N ASN A 103 3.24 -8.16 -18.38
CA ASN A 103 3.10 -7.38 -17.16
C ASN A 103 1.87 -6.47 -17.31
N MET A 104 0.70 -7.05 -17.11
CA MET A 104 -0.56 -6.33 -17.21
C MET A 104 -0.82 -5.62 -15.89
N GLU A 105 -0.71 -4.30 -15.89
CA GLU A 105 -1.11 -3.47 -14.76
C GLU A 105 -2.61 -3.63 -14.50
N LEU A 106 -3.00 -3.62 -13.22
CA LEU A 106 -4.42 -3.76 -12.83
C LEU A 106 -5.31 -2.66 -13.45
N GLY A 107 -4.78 -1.46 -13.67
CA GLY A 107 -5.49 -0.38 -14.34
C GLY A 107 -5.80 -0.66 -15.81
N ARG A 108 -4.92 -1.39 -16.52
CA ARG A 108 -5.18 -1.83 -17.90
C ARG A 108 -6.26 -2.91 -17.93
N MET A 109 -6.28 -3.82 -16.96
CA MET A 109 -7.37 -4.80 -16.82
C MET A 109 -8.71 -4.12 -16.59
N ALA A 110 -8.75 -3.13 -15.68
CA ALA A 110 -9.96 -2.36 -15.41
C ALA A 110 -10.50 -1.70 -16.69
N CYS A 111 -9.64 -1.13 -17.53
CA CYS A 111 -10.03 -0.58 -18.83
C CYS A 111 -10.60 -1.64 -19.78
N LEU A 112 -9.90 -2.77 -19.95
CA LEU A 112 -10.29 -3.82 -20.90
C LEU A 112 -11.59 -4.53 -20.51
N VAL A 113 -11.83 -4.72 -19.21
CA VAL A 113 -12.93 -5.54 -18.69
C VAL A 113 -14.12 -4.70 -18.26
N LEU A 114 -13.88 -3.59 -17.56
CA LEU A 114 -14.93 -2.76 -16.95
C LEU A 114 -15.27 -1.51 -17.78
N GLY A 115 -14.48 -1.23 -18.82
CA GLY A 115 -14.62 -0.03 -19.65
C GLY A 115 -14.26 1.26 -18.89
N ARG A 116 -14.75 2.39 -19.40
CA ARG A 116 -14.41 3.73 -18.88
C ARG A 116 -14.77 3.94 -17.42
N GLY A 117 -15.93 3.45 -16.98
CA GLY A 117 -16.40 3.63 -15.61
C GLY A 117 -15.50 2.95 -14.58
N GLY A 118 -15.18 1.67 -14.79
CA GLY A 118 -14.29 0.93 -13.87
C GLY A 118 -12.83 1.38 -13.96
N TRP A 119 -12.36 1.79 -15.14
CA TRP A 119 -11.05 2.43 -15.29
C TRP A 119 -10.94 3.72 -14.47
N LEU A 120 -11.92 4.62 -14.61
CA LEU A 120 -11.95 5.88 -13.86
C LEU A 120 -11.97 5.63 -12.36
N PHE A 121 -12.85 4.73 -11.92
CA PHE A 121 -12.96 4.33 -10.51
C PHE A 121 -11.61 3.83 -9.96
N PHE A 122 -10.94 2.90 -10.66
CA PHE A 122 -9.66 2.35 -10.23
C PHE A 122 -8.57 3.41 -10.10
N TYR A 123 -8.39 4.27 -11.11
CA TYR A 123 -7.35 5.29 -11.09
C TYR A 123 -7.62 6.39 -10.06
N VAL A 124 -8.88 6.74 -9.79
CA VAL A 124 -9.24 7.66 -8.70
C VAL A 124 -8.90 7.05 -7.35
N CYS A 125 -9.32 5.81 -7.07
CA CYS A 125 -8.97 5.13 -5.82
C CYS A 125 -7.45 4.98 -5.66
N MET A 126 -6.75 4.59 -6.73
CA MET A 126 -5.28 4.46 -6.73
C MET A 126 -4.60 5.82 -6.50
N GLY A 127 -5.12 6.89 -7.09
CA GLY A 127 -4.66 8.25 -6.87
C GLY A 127 -4.79 8.69 -5.41
N VAL A 128 -5.97 8.49 -4.81
CA VAL A 128 -6.21 8.82 -3.38
C VAL A 128 -5.33 7.97 -2.46
N TYR A 129 -5.17 6.68 -2.76
CA TYR A 129 -4.31 5.79 -1.97
C TYR A 129 -2.85 6.24 -1.98
N LEU A 130 -2.25 6.43 -3.16
CA LEU A 130 -0.85 6.85 -3.27
C LEU A 130 -0.65 8.28 -2.73
N PHE A 131 -1.66 9.14 -2.81
CA PHE A 131 -1.64 10.46 -2.20
C PHE A 131 -1.60 10.36 -0.66
N GLY A 132 -2.40 9.46 -0.09
CA GLY A 132 -2.36 9.12 1.33
C GLY A 132 -0.98 8.62 1.77
N ASP A 133 -0.37 7.70 1.01
CA ASP A 133 0.99 7.20 1.29
C ASP A 133 2.02 8.32 1.36
N LEU A 134 1.97 9.30 0.45
CA LEU A 134 2.88 10.45 0.49
C LEU A 134 2.67 11.32 1.73
N ILE A 135 1.42 11.55 2.16
CA ILE A 135 1.14 12.30 3.39
C ILE A 135 1.71 11.54 4.60
N ILE A 136 1.40 10.24 4.73
CA ILE A 136 1.86 9.39 5.83
C ILE A 136 3.39 9.44 5.91
N TYR A 137 4.07 9.35 4.77
CA TYR A 137 5.52 9.36 4.71
C TYR A 137 6.08 10.74 5.10
N GLY A 138 5.42 11.81 4.65
CA GLY A 138 5.72 13.19 5.03
C GLY A 138 5.44 13.53 6.49
N VAL A 139 4.66 12.70 7.21
CA VAL A 139 4.43 12.85 8.66
C VAL A 139 5.39 11.97 9.46
N VAL A 140 5.48 10.68 9.14
CA VAL A 140 6.25 9.69 9.92
C VAL A 140 7.73 10.04 9.98
N VAL A 141 8.32 10.44 8.85
CA VAL A 141 9.76 10.73 8.80
C VAL A 141 10.14 11.97 9.62
N PRO A 142 9.49 13.14 9.44
CA PRO A 142 9.72 14.29 10.32
C PRO A 142 9.40 14.03 11.79
N LYS A 143 8.35 13.25 12.09
CA LYS A 143 8.00 12.88 13.47
C LYS A 143 9.09 12.04 14.13
N ALA A 144 9.66 11.06 13.42
CA ALA A 144 10.79 10.27 13.92
C ALA A 144 12.05 11.12 14.13
N LEU A 145 12.38 11.98 13.17
CA LEU A 145 13.53 12.90 13.27
C LEU A 145 13.38 13.92 14.40
N MET A 146 12.18 14.48 14.58
CA MET A 146 11.89 15.41 15.68
C MET A 146 12.14 14.72 17.04
N ASN A 147 11.65 13.49 17.20
CA ASN A 147 11.86 12.72 18.42
C ASN A 147 13.33 12.35 18.66
N ALA A 148 14.15 12.29 17.62
CA ALA A 148 15.59 12.05 17.74
C ALA A 148 16.36 13.32 18.15
N VAL A 149 15.87 14.50 17.77
CA VAL A 149 16.54 15.79 18.01
C VAL A 149 16.10 16.44 19.32
N CYS A 150 14.82 16.30 19.68
CA CYS A 150 14.25 16.94 20.86
C CYS A 150 14.45 16.11 22.12
N SER A 151 14.85 16.78 23.21
CA SER A 151 14.96 16.20 24.53
C SER A 151 13.57 15.96 25.14
N TYR A 152 13.48 14.93 25.98
CA TYR A 152 12.33 14.71 26.86
C TYR A 152 12.67 15.25 28.25
N PRO A 153 11.75 15.95 28.94
CA PRO A 153 12.01 16.40 30.30
C PRO A 153 12.13 15.20 31.26
N ASP A 154 13.15 15.21 32.10
CA ASP A 154 13.54 14.06 32.95
C ASP A 154 12.53 13.73 34.07
N ASN A 155 11.54 14.58 34.36
CA ASN A 155 10.82 14.56 35.64
C ASN A 155 9.29 14.66 35.63
N GLU A 156 8.60 14.53 34.50
CA GLU A 156 7.15 14.35 34.54
C GLU A 156 6.72 13.10 33.78
N SER A 157 5.84 12.34 34.42
CA SER A 157 5.13 11.20 33.85
C SER A 157 4.75 11.48 32.40
N LEU A 158 5.14 10.56 31.52
CA LEU A 158 5.00 10.44 30.06
C LEU A 158 3.60 10.69 29.45
N ILE A 159 2.71 11.41 30.13
CA ILE A 159 1.26 11.29 29.91
C ILE A 159 0.73 12.32 28.91
N ASN A 160 1.37 13.47 28.68
CA ASN A 160 0.94 14.44 27.65
C ASN A 160 2.06 15.39 27.20
N VAL A 161 2.93 14.96 26.28
CA VAL A 161 3.89 15.86 25.62
C VAL A 161 3.15 16.73 24.60
N SER A 162 2.90 17.99 24.93
CA SER A 162 2.24 18.94 24.03
C SER A 162 3.18 19.40 22.90
N SER A 163 2.63 19.65 21.71
CA SER A 163 3.34 20.23 20.57
C SER A 163 3.90 21.63 20.85
N SER A 164 3.38 22.30 21.89
CA SER A 164 3.84 23.61 22.38
C SER A 164 5.10 23.55 23.25
N TRP A 165 5.53 22.37 23.70
CA TRP A 165 6.70 22.25 24.57
C TRP A 165 7.99 22.58 23.84
N ALA A 166 8.98 23.11 24.57
CA ALA A 166 10.30 23.38 24.04
C ALA A 166 10.98 22.06 23.61
N CYS A 167 11.61 22.07 22.43
CA CYS A 167 12.34 20.91 21.91
C CYS A 167 13.61 20.63 22.71
N ARG A 168 14.28 21.68 23.21
CA ARG A 168 15.44 21.59 24.11
C ARG A 168 15.35 22.73 25.13
N SER A 169 15.39 22.38 26.42
CA SER A 169 15.46 23.37 27.50
C SER A 169 16.90 23.86 27.63
N GLY A 170 17.11 25.19 27.62
CA GLY A 170 18.42 25.81 27.90
C GLY A 170 19.28 26.25 26.70
N GLY A 171 18.69 26.49 25.52
CA GLY A 171 19.38 27.13 24.39
C GLY A 171 18.91 28.57 24.14
N ASP A 172 19.72 29.38 23.44
CA ASP A 172 19.44 30.81 23.15
C ASP A 172 18.18 31.05 22.29
N VAL A 173 17.65 30.00 21.65
CA VAL A 173 16.40 30.04 20.87
C VAL A 173 15.51 28.86 21.27
N GLU A 174 14.39 29.16 21.92
CA GLU A 174 13.39 28.16 22.32
C GLU A 174 12.48 27.80 21.14
N PHE A 175 12.89 26.84 20.31
CA PHE A 175 11.99 26.25 19.32
C PHE A 175 11.00 25.30 20.00
N SER A 176 9.70 25.48 19.71
CA SER A 176 8.69 24.49 20.07
C SER A 176 8.87 23.19 19.28
N ARG A 177 8.48 22.06 19.85
CA ARG A 177 8.50 20.75 19.17
C ARG A 177 7.72 20.80 17.85
N GLY A 178 6.55 21.46 17.84
CA GLY A 178 5.77 21.67 16.63
C GLY A 178 6.48 22.51 15.55
N ALA A 179 7.28 23.51 15.95
CA ALA A 179 8.09 24.28 15.01
C ALA A 179 9.20 23.42 14.39
N VAL A 180 9.90 22.63 15.20
CA VAL A 180 10.94 21.69 14.71
C VAL A 180 10.33 20.66 13.76
N TYR A 181 9.17 20.10 14.09
CA TYR A 181 8.43 19.21 13.22
C TYR A 181 8.16 19.84 11.84
N ARG A 182 7.58 21.05 11.80
CA ARG A 182 7.27 21.75 10.54
C ARG A 182 8.51 22.07 9.72
N ILE A 183 9.61 22.47 10.36
CA ILE A 183 10.90 22.68 9.70
C ILE A 183 11.38 21.37 9.06
N LEU A 184 11.27 20.24 9.76
CA LEU A 184 11.64 18.93 9.25
C LEU A 184 10.75 18.46 8.09
N VAL A 185 9.45 18.77 8.09
CA VAL A 185 8.55 18.50 6.96
C VAL A 185 8.99 19.30 5.72
N VAL A 186 9.32 20.58 5.87
CA VAL A 186 9.84 21.41 4.77
C VAL A 186 11.17 20.86 4.27
N ALA A 187 12.09 20.52 5.17
CA ALA A 187 13.38 19.93 4.81
C ALA A 187 13.22 18.60 4.07
N PHE A 188 12.31 17.73 4.53
CA PHE A 188 11.97 16.47 3.87
C PHE A 188 11.46 16.71 2.44
N GLY A 189 10.57 17.67 2.25
CA GLY A 189 10.05 18.06 0.93
C GLY A 189 11.13 18.61 0.00
N LEU A 190 12.03 19.46 0.51
CA LEU A 190 13.13 20.02 -0.28
C LEU A 190 14.18 18.96 -0.67
N LEU A 191 14.43 17.98 0.19
CA LEU A 191 15.39 16.91 -0.07
C LEU A 191 14.83 15.85 -1.02
N LEU A 192 13.62 15.34 -0.78
CA LEU A 192 13.08 14.20 -1.54
C LEU A 192 12.15 14.61 -2.69
N GLY A 193 11.51 15.78 -2.60
CA GLY A 193 10.64 16.32 -3.65
C GLY A 193 11.32 16.34 -5.02
N PRO A 194 12.55 16.86 -5.18
CA PRO A 194 13.24 16.90 -6.47
C PRO A 194 13.37 15.55 -7.16
N PHE A 195 13.53 14.45 -6.42
CA PHE A 195 13.61 13.11 -7.00
C PHE A 195 12.31 12.71 -7.73
N VAL A 196 11.16 13.17 -7.25
CA VAL A 196 9.85 12.98 -7.90
C VAL A 196 9.73 13.81 -9.18
N PHE A 197 10.25 15.05 -9.18
CA PHE A 197 10.28 15.91 -10.36
C PHE A 197 11.16 15.31 -11.46
N PHE A 198 12.39 14.93 -11.11
CA PHE A 198 13.37 14.40 -12.07
C PHE A 198 13.14 12.94 -12.44
N GLY A 199 12.22 12.23 -11.77
CA GLY A 199 11.94 10.82 -12.06
C GLY A 199 13.09 9.89 -11.66
N ILE A 200 13.86 10.26 -10.63
CA ILE A 200 15.01 9.49 -10.16
C ILE A 200 14.49 8.42 -9.18
N GLY A 201 14.21 7.23 -9.70
CA GLY A 201 13.62 6.11 -8.95
C GLY A 201 14.47 4.84 -8.88
N ARG A 202 15.74 4.87 -9.31
CA ARG A 202 16.61 3.68 -9.29
C ARG A 202 17.18 3.44 -7.90
N THR A 203 16.41 2.76 -7.05
CA THR A 203 16.75 2.57 -5.62
C THR A 203 16.89 1.10 -5.21
N LYS A 204 17.13 0.18 -6.17
CA LYS A 204 17.21 -1.28 -5.89
C LYS A 204 18.06 -1.61 -4.66
N TYR A 205 19.28 -1.07 -4.56
CA TYR A 205 20.16 -1.30 -3.41
C TYR A 205 19.61 -0.70 -2.10
N PHE A 206 19.06 0.51 -2.16
CA PHE A 206 18.41 1.14 -1.01
C PHE A 206 17.22 0.31 -0.51
N GLN A 207 16.44 -0.30 -1.42
CA GLN A 207 15.31 -1.16 -1.06
C GLN A 207 15.76 -2.47 -0.38
N PHE A 208 16.86 -3.09 -0.83
CA PHE A 208 17.40 -4.28 -0.15
C PHE A 208 17.85 -3.96 1.27
N VAL A 209 18.63 -2.88 1.44
CA VAL A 209 19.06 -2.42 2.77
C VAL A 209 17.84 -2.05 3.62
N ALA A 210 16.87 -1.35 3.03
CA ALA A 210 15.65 -0.96 3.73
C ALA A 210 14.85 -2.17 4.23
N SER A 211 14.72 -3.21 3.41
CA SER A 211 14.05 -4.46 3.78
C SER A 211 14.77 -5.14 4.94
N PHE A 212 16.10 -5.22 4.90
CA PHE A 212 16.89 -5.83 5.98
C PHE A 212 16.72 -5.06 7.30
N LEU A 213 16.89 -3.74 7.27
CA LEU A 213 16.73 -2.87 8.45
C LEU A 213 15.32 -2.98 9.05
N ARG A 214 14.29 -3.08 8.20
CA ARG A 214 12.91 -3.24 8.63
C ARG A 214 12.69 -4.54 9.40
N TRP A 215 13.10 -5.67 8.85
CA TRP A 215 12.96 -6.97 9.52
C TRP A 215 13.77 -7.03 10.82
N ALA A 216 15.01 -6.54 10.81
CA ALA A 216 15.82 -6.45 12.02
C ALA A 216 15.10 -5.65 13.11
N SER A 217 14.51 -4.51 12.76
CA SER A 217 13.78 -3.66 13.70
C SER A 217 12.53 -4.32 14.24
N PHE A 218 11.75 -5.00 13.39
CA PHE A 218 10.56 -5.74 13.86
C PHE A 218 10.92 -6.87 14.84
N PHE A 219 11.98 -7.64 14.57
CA PHE A 219 12.41 -8.69 15.50
C PHE A 219 12.91 -8.13 16.82
N ILE A 220 13.65 -7.01 16.80
CA ILE A 220 14.08 -6.32 18.02
C ILE A 220 12.88 -5.82 18.81
N MET A 221 11.89 -5.18 18.17
CA MET A 221 10.69 -4.67 18.85
C MET A 221 9.88 -5.80 19.49
N ILE A 222 9.61 -6.89 18.76
CA ILE A 222 8.89 -8.05 19.31
C ILE A 222 9.69 -8.67 20.45
N GLY A 223 11.00 -8.88 20.27
CA GLY A 223 11.88 -9.46 21.29
C GLY A 223 11.92 -8.62 22.57
N TRP A 224 12.01 -7.29 22.45
CA TRP A 224 12.04 -6.39 23.60
C TRP A 224 10.67 -6.32 24.29
N ALA A 225 9.56 -6.31 23.54
CA ALA A 225 8.22 -6.39 24.13
C ALA A 225 8.00 -7.71 24.90
N VAL A 226 8.43 -8.85 24.34
CA VAL A 226 8.39 -10.15 25.03
C VAL A 226 9.27 -10.14 26.27
N GLN A 227 10.46 -9.56 26.20
CA GLN A 227 11.35 -9.45 27.37
C GLN A 227 10.71 -8.64 28.50
N ARG A 228 9.98 -7.55 28.19
CA ARG A 228 9.24 -6.77 29.20
C ARG A 228 8.15 -7.59 29.89
N LEU A 229 7.43 -8.42 29.13
CA LEU A 229 6.41 -9.34 29.66
C LEU A 229 7.01 -10.38 30.60
N VAL A 230 8.11 -11.04 30.18
CA VAL A 230 8.78 -12.07 30.99
C VAL A 230 9.41 -11.46 32.25
N ALA A 231 9.94 -10.24 32.16
CA ALA A 231 10.53 -9.53 33.30
C ALA A 231 9.50 -8.96 34.29
N GLY A 232 8.20 -9.03 34.00
CA GLY A 232 7.16 -8.46 34.85
C GLY A 232 7.16 -6.92 34.89
N THR A 233 7.76 -6.28 33.89
CA THR A 233 7.85 -4.80 33.76
C THR A 233 6.83 -4.24 32.77
N ALA A 234 5.81 -5.05 32.43
CA ALA A 234 4.80 -4.72 31.46
C ALA A 234 3.66 -3.93 32.10
N ASP A 235 3.26 -2.84 31.46
CA ASP A 235 2.26 -1.88 31.98
C ASP A 235 0.91 -2.00 31.25
N GLY A 236 0.75 -3.01 30.38
CA GLY A 236 -0.40 -3.17 29.50
C GLY A 236 -1.64 -3.71 30.20
N HIS A 237 -2.76 -2.99 30.07
CA HIS A 237 -4.07 -3.40 30.55
C HIS A 237 -5.08 -3.42 29.39
N PRO A 238 -5.16 -4.52 28.61
CA PRO A 238 -5.99 -4.59 27.42
C PRO A 238 -7.49 -4.58 27.76
N VAL A 239 -8.24 -3.72 27.09
CA VAL A 239 -9.71 -3.75 27.13
C VAL A 239 -10.27 -4.77 26.13
N PRO A 240 -11.41 -5.43 26.41
CA PRO A 240 -11.96 -6.44 25.52
C PRO A 240 -12.44 -5.89 24.18
N ALA A 241 -13.29 -4.86 24.19
CA ALA A 241 -13.80 -4.25 22.96
C ALA A 241 -14.23 -2.79 23.20
N ARG A 242 -13.88 -1.91 22.27
CA ARG A 242 -14.42 -0.54 22.14
C ARG A 242 -14.90 -0.33 20.71
N PRO A 243 -16.21 -0.52 20.43
CA PRO A 243 -16.75 -0.40 19.08
C PRO A 243 -16.56 0.98 18.44
N SER A 244 -16.42 2.04 19.24
CA SER A 244 -16.16 3.41 18.74
C SER A 244 -14.86 3.52 17.94
N GLN A 245 -13.84 2.75 18.30
CA GLN A 245 -12.53 2.75 17.61
C GLN A 245 -12.44 1.72 16.48
N PHE A 246 -13.56 1.11 16.08
CA PHE A 246 -13.59 0.15 14.98
C PHE A 246 -13.04 0.74 13.67
N THR A 247 -13.34 2.02 13.38
CA THR A 247 -12.90 2.68 12.15
C THR A 247 -11.37 2.72 12.01
N SER A 248 -10.68 3.06 13.10
CA SER A 248 -9.22 3.10 13.10
C SER A 248 -8.63 1.72 12.83
N LEU A 249 -9.11 0.71 13.57
CA LEU A 249 -8.67 -0.67 13.39
C LEU A 249 -8.97 -1.21 11.99
N PHE A 250 -10.18 -0.98 11.48
CA PHE A 250 -10.59 -1.42 10.15
C PHE A 250 -9.67 -0.83 9.09
N GLY A 251 -9.53 0.49 9.06
CA GLY A 251 -8.71 1.19 8.07
C GLY A 251 -7.23 0.79 8.11
N THR A 252 -6.65 0.75 9.31
CA THR A 252 -5.24 0.33 9.50
C THR A 252 -5.01 -1.12 9.09
N THR A 253 -5.96 -2.01 9.35
CA THR A 253 -5.85 -3.41 8.95
C THR A 253 -6.02 -3.60 7.44
N VAL A 254 -6.99 -2.92 6.82
CA VAL A 254 -7.19 -2.91 5.36
C VAL A 254 -5.89 -2.43 4.68
N TYR A 255 -5.36 -1.29 5.13
CA TYR A 255 -4.09 -0.75 4.64
C TYR A 255 -2.92 -1.75 4.79
N SER A 256 -2.82 -2.44 5.94
CA SER A 256 -1.74 -3.38 6.23
C SER A 256 -1.78 -4.68 5.41
N PHE A 257 -2.97 -5.12 4.97
CA PHE A 257 -3.15 -6.32 4.15
C PHE A 257 -3.34 -6.03 2.66
N MET A 258 -3.15 -4.78 2.25
CA MET A 258 -3.37 -4.36 0.87
C MET A 258 -2.15 -4.69 -0.01
N CYS A 259 -2.36 -5.52 -1.03
CA CYS A 259 -1.32 -5.81 -2.04
C CYS A 259 -1.85 -5.88 -3.49
N HIS A 260 -3.17 -5.82 -3.68
CA HIS A 260 -3.88 -6.15 -4.91
C HIS A 260 -3.43 -5.34 -6.13
N HIS A 261 -3.11 -4.06 -5.93
CA HIS A 261 -2.69 -3.16 -7.01
C HIS A 261 -1.30 -3.53 -7.59
N SER A 262 -0.41 -4.07 -6.75
CA SER A 262 0.96 -4.43 -7.13
C SER A 262 1.13 -5.91 -7.45
N LEU A 263 0.15 -6.74 -7.03
CA LEU A 263 0.15 -8.18 -7.19
C LEU A 263 0.48 -8.65 -8.63
N PRO A 264 -0.06 -8.03 -9.71
CA PRO A 264 0.23 -8.49 -11.06
C PRO A 264 1.73 -8.48 -11.40
N SER A 265 2.43 -7.40 -11.05
CA SER A 265 3.87 -7.23 -11.31
C SER A 265 4.74 -8.25 -10.56
N ILE A 266 4.24 -8.79 -9.44
CA ILE A 266 4.93 -9.80 -8.63
C ILE A 266 4.62 -11.19 -9.17
N LEU A 267 3.37 -11.47 -9.56
CA LEU A 267 2.98 -12.83 -9.94
C LEU A 267 3.35 -13.19 -11.39
N THR A 268 3.33 -12.23 -12.31
CA THR A 268 3.68 -12.45 -13.73
C THR A 268 5.08 -13.06 -13.93
N PRO A 269 6.17 -12.53 -13.34
CA PRO A 269 7.53 -13.06 -13.55
C PRO A 269 7.82 -14.42 -12.88
N ILE A 270 6.87 -15.02 -12.14
CA ILE A 270 7.07 -16.34 -11.51
C ILE A 270 7.11 -17.45 -12.57
N GLU A 271 8.17 -18.27 -12.55
CA GLU A 271 8.36 -19.40 -13.47
C GLU A 271 7.30 -20.48 -13.28
N GLN A 272 7.19 -21.00 -12.05
CA GLN A 272 6.29 -22.10 -11.71
C GLN A 272 5.07 -21.59 -10.97
N LYS A 273 3.92 -21.66 -11.65
CA LYS A 273 2.63 -21.15 -11.17
C LYS A 273 1.75 -22.25 -10.56
N ASP A 274 2.34 -23.38 -10.19
CA ASP A 274 1.65 -24.47 -9.51
C ASP A 274 1.19 -24.04 -8.11
N ARG A 275 -0.08 -24.31 -7.78
CA ARG A 275 -0.69 -24.00 -6.48
C ARG A 275 -0.47 -22.54 -6.03
N LEU A 276 -0.45 -21.60 -6.97
CA LEU A 276 -0.10 -20.20 -6.71
C LEU A 276 -0.95 -19.58 -5.60
N GLN A 277 -2.27 -19.78 -5.64
CA GLN A 277 -3.19 -19.29 -4.62
C GLN A 277 -2.89 -19.87 -3.23
N GLY A 278 -2.56 -21.16 -3.15
CA GLY A 278 -2.17 -21.80 -1.89
C GLY A 278 -0.87 -21.22 -1.31
N ARG A 279 0.14 -20.97 -2.16
CA ARG A 279 1.39 -20.31 -1.76
C ARG A 279 1.13 -18.89 -1.26
N VAL A 280 0.28 -18.13 -1.94
CA VAL A 280 -0.16 -16.80 -1.50
C VAL A 280 -0.91 -16.87 -0.17
N GLY A 281 -1.77 -17.89 0.03
CA GLY A 281 -2.45 -18.13 1.30
C GLY A 281 -1.50 -18.37 2.47
N ILE A 282 -0.41 -19.11 2.25
CA ILE A 282 0.65 -19.29 3.25
C ILE A 282 1.29 -17.95 3.62
N VAL A 283 1.58 -17.08 2.65
CA VAL A 283 2.12 -15.73 2.91
C VAL A 283 1.16 -14.93 3.78
N TYR A 284 -0.14 -14.93 3.46
CA TYR A 284 -1.16 -14.26 4.25
C TYR A 284 -1.23 -14.78 5.70
N MET A 285 -1.14 -16.09 5.90
CA MET A 285 -1.13 -16.70 7.23
C MET A 285 0.12 -16.32 8.03
N VAL A 286 1.30 -16.29 7.39
CA VAL A 286 2.55 -15.86 8.01
C VAL A 286 2.48 -14.38 8.41
N VAL A 287 2.04 -13.51 7.49
CA VAL A 287 1.91 -12.07 7.76
C VAL A 287 0.85 -11.80 8.84
N PHE A 288 -0.29 -12.49 8.81
CA PHE A 288 -1.30 -12.39 9.86
C PHE A 288 -0.75 -12.79 11.23
N SER A 289 -0.04 -13.92 11.30
CA SER A 289 0.56 -14.40 12.54
C SER A 289 1.62 -13.43 13.07
N PHE A 290 2.42 -12.85 12.18
CA PHE A 290 3.41 -11.83 12.50
C PHE A 290 2.74 -10.54 13.05
N TYR A 291 1.71 -10.04 12.37
CA TYR A 291 0.95 -8.87 12.80
C TYR A 291 0.25 -9.08 14.12
N LEU A 292 -0.37 -10.25 14.32
CA LEU A 292 -1.02 -10.58 15.58
C LEU A 292 -0.01 -10.69 16.72
N THR A 293 1.14 -11.33 16.50
CA THR A 293 2.21 -11.44 17.50
C THR A 293 2.70 -10.07 17.91
N MET A 294 2.97 -9.19 16.94
CA MET A 294 3.40 -7.82 17.19
C MET A 294 2.34 -7.02 17.95
N ALA A 295 1.07 -7.06 17.53
CA ALA A 295 0.00 -6.32 18.19
C ALA A 295 -0.26 -6.83 19.62
N VAL A 296 -0.36 -8.14 19.84
CA VAL A 296 -0.60 -8.73 21.16
C VAL A 296 0.57 -8.45 22.12
N THR A 297 1.81 -8.64 21.68
CA THR A 297 2.98 -8.34 22.53
C THR A 297 3.07 -6.86 22.87
N ALA A 298 2.75 -5.97 21.94
CA ALA A 298 2.72 -4.54 22.18
C ALA A 298 1.65 -4.13 23.22
N VAL A 299 0.40 -4.56 23.01
CA VAL A 299 -0.72 -4.18 23.89
C VAL A 299 -0.54 -4.73 25.31
N LEU A 300 0.08 -5.90 25.46
CA LEU A 300 0.39 -6.45 26.77
C LEU A 300 1.59 -5.75 27.44
N SER A 301 2.57 -5.29 26.65
CA SER A 301 3.82 -4.68 27.16
C SER A 301 3.66 -3.21 27.57
N PHE A 302 2.82 -2.46 26.85
CA PHE A 302 2.71 -1.00 26.97
C PHE A 302 1.29 -0.57 27.37
N GLY A 303 1.17 0.31 28.38
CA GLY A 303 -0.12 0.83 28.84
C GLY A 303 -0.81 1.75 27.84
N ARG A 304 -0.04 2.58 27.12
CA ARG A 304 -0.51 3.46 26.04
C ARG A 304 0.51 3.43 24.90
N LEU A 305 0.06 2.99 23.72
CA LEU A 305 0.88 2.96 22.51
C LEU A 305 0.80 4.30 21.76
N HIS A 306 1.89 4.66 21.09
CA HIS A 306 1.93 5.78 20.15
C HIS A 306 1.43 5.34 18.76
N ASP A 307 1.03 6.31 17.94
CA ASP A 307 0.57 6.09 16.56
C ASP A 307 1.64 5.47 15.63
N VAL A 308 2.90 5.54 16.03
CA VAL A 308 4.01 4.83 15.41
C VAL A 308 4.75 4.01 16.45
N TYR A 309 4.64 2.68 16.36
CA TYR A 309 5.11 1.74 17.40
C TYR A 309 6.59 1.87 17.78
N VAL A 310 7.46 2.33 16.88
CA VAL A 310 8.89 2.51 17.18
C VAL A 310 9.14 3.56 18.27
N LEU A 311 8.22 4.52 18.42
CA LEU A 311 8.35 5.62 19.37
C LEU A 311 8.25 5.12 20.81
N ASP A 312 7.46 4.06 21.04
CA ASP A 312 7.25 3.48 22.37
C ASP A 312 8.56 2.97 22.99
N PHE A 313 9.47 2.41 22.18
CA PHE A 313 10.76 1.90 22.66
C PHE A 313 11.77 3.00 22.96
N PHE A 314 11.72 4.11 22.22
CA PHE A 314 12.63 5.23 22.41
C PHE A 314 12.38 5.92 23.76
N GLN A 315 11.11 6.04 24.14
CA GLN A 315 10.67 6.72 25.36
C GLN A 315 10.80 5.90 26.64
N LEU A 316 11.09 4.59 26.55
CA LEU A 316 11.31 3.78 27.74
C LEU A 316 12.47 4.36 28.56
N PRO A 317 12.36 4.50 29.90
CA PRO A 317 13.48 4.93 30.72
C PRO A 317 14.64 3.93 30.60
N THR A 318 15.87 4.44 30.44
CA THR A 318 17.06 3.59 30.52
C THR A 318 17.45 3.48 31.99
N ASP A 319 17.54 2.25 32.50
CA ASP A 319 17.94 2.00 33.89
C ASP A 319 19.34 2.57 34.15
N SER A 320 19.45 3.48 35.12
CA SER A 320 20.70 4.14 35.50
C SER A 320 21.71 3.19 36.16
N THR A 321 21.29 1.98 36.51
CA THR A 321 22.16 0.95 37.10
C THR A 321 22.89 0.08 36.05
N LEU A 322 22.64 0.30 34.76
CA LEU A 322 23.29 -0.45 33.68
C LEU A 322 24.77 -0.08 33.54
N ASP A 323 25.62 -1.10 33.34
CA ASP A 323 27.03 -0.91 32.96
C ASP A 323 27.16 0.00 31.73
N ALA A 324 28.24 0.79 31.65
CA ALA A 324 28.48 1.76 30.57
C ALA A 324 28.35 1.13 29.15
N ASN A 325 28.85 -0.09 28.96
CA ASN A 325 28.75 -0.80 27.68
C ASN A 325 27.31 -1.17 27.32
N ARG A 326 26.52 -1.63 28.31
CA ARG A 326 25.12 -2.01 28.12
C ARG A 326 24.25 -0.78 27.90
N TRP A 327 24.51 0.31 28.63
CA TRP A 327 23.85 1.59 28.44
C TRP A 327 24.06 2.14 27.03
N THR A 328 25.30 2.08 26.53
CA THR A 328 25.64 2.49 25.17
C THR A 328 24.91 1.64 24.13
N LEU A 329 24.89 0.31 24.32
CA LEU A 329 24.19 -0.61 23.42
C LEU A 329 22.68 -0.34 23.38
N VAL A 330 22.02 -0.19 24.53
CA VAL A 330 20.57 0.11 24.60
C VAL A 330 20.28 1.44 23.92
N THR A 331 21.10 2.46 24.14
CA THR A 331 20.96 3.77 23.49
C THR A 331 21.11 3.65 21.97
N LEU A 332 22.12 2.90 21.48
CA LEU A 332 22.29 2.64 20.05
C LEU A 332 21.08 1.92 19.45
N VAL A 333 20.53 0.91 20.14
CA VAL A 333 19.34 0.19 19.68
C VAL A 333 18.12 1.10 19.62
N LYS A 334 17.93 1.98 20.61
CA LYS A 334 16.83 2.97 20.61
C LYS A 334 16.90 3.91 19.41
N TYR A 335 18.06 4.50 19.14
CA TYR A 335 18.24 5.37 17.97
C TYR A 335 18.12 4.59 16.66
N PHE A 336 18.60 3.36 16.60
CA PHE A 336 18.41 2.48 15.45
C PHE A 336 16.93 2.24 15.15
N LEU A 337 16.13 1.88 16.16
CA LEU A 337 14.69 1.66 16.02
C LEU A 337 13.96 2.95 15.62
N LEU A 338 14.35 4.09 16.18
CA LEU A 338 13.75 5.38 15.85
C LEU A 338 14.06 5.84 14.42
N LEU A 339 15.28 5.59 13.93
CA LEU A 339 15.77 6.11 12.65
C LEU A 339 15.60 5.15 11.47
N PHE A 340 15.37 3.85 11.66
CA PHE A 340 15.14 2.97 10.51
C PHE A 340 13.94 3.40 9.64
N PRO A 341 12.81 3.91 10.17
CA PRO A 341 11.70 4.37 9.34
C PRO A 341 12.13 5.55 8.47
N VAL A 342 12.99 6.45 8.98
CA VAL A 342 13.54 7.58 8.24
C VAL A 342 14.21 7.09 6.95
N PHE A 343 15.08 6.09 7.03
CA PHE A 343 15.74 5.55 5.84
C PHE A 343 14.78 4.75 4.94
N THR A 344 14.02 3.84 5.53
CA THR A 344 13.18 2.90 4.77
C THR A 344 12.01 3.58 4.06
N ILE A 345 11.39 4.58 4.69
CA ILE A 345 10.27 5.34 4.14
C ILE A 345 10.77 6.38 3.13
N SER A 346 11.85 7.10 3.45
CA SER A 346 12.44 8.10 2.53
C SER A 346 12.90 7.48 1.21
N SER A 347 13.46 6.27 1.24
CA SER A 347 13.86 5.58 0.00
C SER A 347 12.68 5.18 -0.90
N ASN A 348 11.48 4.99 -0.32
CA ASN A 348 10.26 4.64 -1.04
C ASN A 348 9.47 5.87 -1.50
N TYR A 349 9.62 7.02 -0.83
CA TYR A 349 8.86 8.24 -1.11
C TYR A 349 8.95 8.69 -2.59
N PRO A 350 10.16 8.81 -3.21
CA PRO A 350 10.24 9.19 -4.62
C PRO A 350 9.54 8.22 -5.58
N ILE A 351 9.58 6.92 -5.28
CA ILE A 351 9.01 5.87 -6.12
C ILE A 351 7.48 5.97 -6.13
N ILE A 352 6.89 6.15 -4.95
CA ILE A 352 5.45 6.35 -4.80
C ILE A 352 5.04 7.66 -5.47
N GLY A 353 5.81 8.73 -5.30
CA GLY A 353 5.54 10.02 -5.94
C GLY A 353 5.57 9.96 -7.46
N ILE A 354 6.54 9.25 -8.05
CA ILE A 354 6.61 9.03 -9.51
C ILE A 354 5.42 8.17 -9.98
N THR A 355 5.05 7.15 -9.20
CA THR A 355 3.90 6.30 -9.49
C THR A 355 2.60 7.11 -9.47
N LEU A 356 2.38 7.96 -8.46
CA LEU A 356 1.19 8.82 -8.38
C LEU A 356 1.15 9.81 -9.55
N ARG A 357 2.28 10.45 -9.86
CA ARG A 357 2.44 11.34 -11.02
C ARG A 357 2.05 10.64 -12.32
N ASN A 358 2.46 9.39 -12.51
CA ASN A 358 2.11 8.62 -13.69
C ASN A 358 0.61 8.25 -13.71
N ASN A 359 0.03 7.88 -12.58
CA ASN A 359 -1.40 7.58 -12.45
C ASN A 359 -2.27 8.82 -12.72
N VAL A 360 -1.90 9.99 -12.17
CA VAL A 360 -2.59 11.27 -12.41
C VAL A 360 -2.46 11.68 -13.88
N ASN A 361 -1.29 11.49 -14.49
CA ASN A 361 -1.11 11.75 -15.92
C ASN A 361 -2.01 10.84 -16.77
N THR A 362 -2.14 9.57 -16.43
CA THR A 362 -3.06 8.65 -17.10
C THR A 362 -4.52 9.04 -16.87
N LEU A 363 -4.88 9.57 -15.70
CA LEU A 363 -6.23 10.03 -15.41
C LEU A 363 -6.59 11.29 -16.22
N LEU A 364 -5.67 12.25 -16.32
CA LEU A 364 -5.89 13.53 -17.00
C LEU A 364 -5.75 13.44 -18.53
N PHE A 365 -4.88 12.54 -19.01
CA PHE A 365 -4.49 12.44 -20.42
C PHE A 365 -4.62 11.01 -20.98
N GLY A 366 -5.38 10.15 -20.30
CA GLY A 366 -5.64 8.78 -20.73
C GLY A 366 -6.44 8.69 -22.03
N PRO A 367 -6.68 7.47 -22.55
CA PRO A 367 -7.23 7.27 -23.89
C PRO A 367 -8.61 7.94 -24.06
N ASP A 368 -8.57 9.07 -24.79
CA ASP A 368 -9.63 9.83 -25.45
C ASP A 368 -10.76 10.45 -24.61
N ASN A 369 -10.57 11.72 -24.25
CA ASN A 369 -11.62 12.73 -24.12
C ASN A 369 -12.34 13.05 -25.47
N GLY A 370 -12.51 12.06 -26.37
CA GLY A 370 -13.04 12.33 -27.72
C GLY A 370 -13.52 11.16 -28.58
N SER A 371 -13.36 9.89 -28.21
CA SER A 371 -13.70 8.78 -29.12
C SER A 371 -14.24 7.56 -28.36
N ALA A 372 -15.48 7.66 -27.85
CA ALA A 372 -16.29 6.48 -27.51
C ALA A 372 -17.11 6.07 -28.73
N SER A 373 -16.41 5.74 -29.80
CA SER A 373 -16.88 4.96 -30.94
C SER A 373 -15.78 5.09 -31.97
N THR A 374 -15.06 4.02 -32.22
CA THR A 374 -14.79 3.50 -33.58
C THR A 374 -13.85 2.32 -33.42
N SER A 375 -14.46 1.15 -33.56
CA SER A 375 -13.85 -0.08 -34.03
C SER A 375 -12.69 0.19 -34.99
N SER A 376 -11.57 -0.50 -34.78
CA SER A 376 -10.53 -0.83 -35.76
C SER A 376 -10.86 -0.49 -37.21
N THR A 377 -10.50 0.69 -37.73
CA THR A 377 -10.18 0.94 -39.15
C THR A 377 -9.53 2.33 -39.24
N GLN A 378 -8.62 2.50 -40.20
CA GLN A 378 -8.17 3.78 -40.75
C GLN A 378 -6.84 4.33 -40.21
N TYR A 379 -5.78 3.55 -40.44
CA TYR A 379 -4.61 4.12 -41.09
C TYR A 379 -5.01 4.39 -42.54
N LEU A 380 -5.17 5.66 -42.91
CA LEU A 380 -5.04 6.29 -44.24
C LEU A 380 -5.91 7.56 -44.28
N VAL A 381 -5.29 8.69 -44.71
CA VAL A 381 -5.89 10.01 -45.04
C VAL A 381 -6.18 10.91 -43.82
N ASP A 382 -5.80 12.19 -43.68
CA ASP A 382 -5.05 13.13 -44.50
C ASP A 382 -4.38 14.22 -43.63
N SER A 383 -3.40 14.89 -44.22
CA SER A 383 -2.53 15.92 -43.67
C SER A 383 -3.17 17.31 -43.52
N ASP A 384 -4.03 17.54 -42.51
CA ASP A 384 -4.49 18.93 -42.20
C ASP A 384 -4.86 19.24 -40.73
N GLN A 385 -4.58 18.34 -39.78
CA GLN A 385 -4.81 18.60 -38.33
C GLN A 385 -3.60 19.17 -37.58
N ASN A 386 -2.55 19.62 -38.28
CA ASN A 386 -1.25 19.86 -37.65
C ASN A 386 -1.14 21.19 -36.88
N GLU A 387 -2.04 22.16 -37.05
CA GLU A 387 -1.87 23.48 -36.39
C GLU A 387 -2.66 23.68 -35.08
N ARG A 388 -3.81 23.02 -34.89
CA ARG A 388 -4.55 23.06 -33.60
C ARG A 388 -3.98 22.12 -32.52
N SER A 389 -3.21 21.11 -32.90
CA SER A 389 -2.59 20.16 -31.96
C SER A 389 -1.33 20.71 -31.28
N ILE A 390 -0.63 21.66 -31.91
CA ILE A 390 0.67 22.17 -31.45
C ILE A 390 0.55 23.16 -30.28
N TRP A 391 -0.46 24.04 -30.28
CA TRP A 391 -0.68 25.02 -29.21
C TRP A 391 -1.26 24.38 -27.93
N CYS A 392 -2.18 23.41 -28.08
CA CYS A 392 -2.70 22.62 -26.97
C CYS A 392 -1.66 21.60 -26.45
N GLY A 393 -0.75 21.15 -27.31
CA GLY A 393 0.34 20.22 -26.98
C GLY A 393 1.46 20.83 -26.12
N LYS A 394 1.87 22.08 -26.35
CA LYS A 394 2.91 22.73 -25.53
C LYS A 394 2.43 23.06 -24.11
N TRP A 395 1.21 23.59 -23.97
CA TRP A 395 0.60 23.83 -22.66
C TRP A 395 0.31 22.52 -21.91
N SER A 396 -0.19 21.49 -22.60
CA SER A 396 -0.35 20.14 -22.03
C SER A 396 0.99 19.53 -21.61
N TRP A 397 2.05 19.71 -22.40
CA TRP A 397 3.39 19.21 -22.07
C TRP A 397 4.02 19.93 -20.87
N ALA A 398 3.96 21.26 -20.84
CA ALA A 398 4.48 22.06 -19.73
C ALA A 398 3.69 21.77 -18.44
N PHE A 399 2.36 21.69 -18.52
CA PHE A 399 1.49 21.32 -17.42
C PHE A 399 1.81 19.91 -16.89
N ARG A 400 1.96 18.93 -17.78
CA ARG A 400 2.30 17.54 -17.44
C ARG A 400 3.68 17.39 -16.79
N ARG A 401 4.64 18.24 -17.19
CA ARG A 401 6.04 18.15 -16.74
C ARG A 401 6.36 19.01 -15.52
N LEU A 402 5.60 20.08 -15.29
CA LEU A 402 5.85 21.03 -14.19
C LEU A 402 4.70 21.09 -13.18
N VAL A 403 3.45 21.23 -13.62
CA VAL A 403 2.31 21.43 -12.71
C VAL A 403 1.90 20.13 -12.02
N VAL A 404 1.77 19.03 -12.76
CA VAL A 404 1.37 17.73 -12.17
C VAL A 404 2.36 17.26 -11.10
N PRO A 405 3.68 17.20 -11.35
CA PRO A 405 4.63 16.76 -10.32
C PRO A 405 4.66 17.72 -9.12
N PHE A 406 4.47 19.02 -9.36
CA PHE A 406 4.40 20.02 -8.30
C PHE A 406 3.19 19.81 -7.39
N LEU A 407 1.99 19.63 -7.95
CA LEU A 407 0.79 19.34 -7.16
C LEU A 407 0.90 18.02 -6.40
N VAL A 408 1.46 16.98 -7.05
CA VAL A 408 1.65 15.64 -6.47
C VAL A 408 2.58 15.66 -5.25
N VAL A 409 3.54 16.57 -5.18
CA VAL A 409 4.47 16.69 -4.03
C VAL A 409 4.00 17.74 -3.02
N LEU A 410 3.55 18.91 -3.49
CA LEU A 410 3.22 20.02 -2.60
C LEU A 410 1.96 19.74 -1.78
N LEU A 411 0.90 19.21 -2.40
CA LEU A 411 -0.37 19.00 -1.70
C LEU A 411 -0.25 18.01 -0.53
N PRO A 412 0.41 16.84 -0.65
CA PRO A 412 0.66 15.98 0.50
C PRO A 412 1.45 16.67 1.61
N LEU A 413 2.51 17.41 1.27
CA LEU A 413 3.35 18.10 2.24
C LEU A 413 2.59 19.21 2.98
N CYS A 414 1.71 19.94 2.29
CA CYS A 414 0.83 20.93 2.93
C CYS A 414 -0.06 20.28 3.99
N ILE A 415 -0.59 19.08 3.73
CA ILE A 415 -1.38 18.32 4.70
C ILE A 415 -0.47 17.88 5.86
N SER A 416 0.72 17.34 5.57
CA SER A 416 1.71 16.97 6.60
C SER A 416 2.18 18.14 7.48
N LEU A 417 2.03 19.40 7.06
CA LEU A 417 2.34 20.56 7.90
C LEU A 417 1.26 20.85 8.95
N VAL A 418 0.04 20.38 8.72
CA VAL A 418 -1.15 20.66 9.54
C VAL A 418 -1.53 19.47 10.42
N THR A 419 -1.27 18.23 10.00
CA THR A 419 -1.58 17.03 10.77
C THR A 419 -0.34 16.17 11.06
N ASP A 420 -0.24 15.65 12.28
CA ASP A 420 0.80 14.74 12.74
C ASP A 420 0.25 13.39 13.24
N ASP A 421 -1.05 13.13 13.08
CA ASP A 421 -1.73 11.89 13.47
C ASP A 421 -1.59 10.83 12.35
N VAL A 422 -0.64 9.92 12.53
CA VAL A 422 -0.34 8.85 11.56
C VAL A 422 -1.44 7.80 11.54
N GLU A 423 -2.04 7.52 12.69
CA GLU A 423 -3.10 6.52 12.84
C GLU A 423 -4.35 6.94 12.03
N ALA A 424 -4.81 8.17 12.21
CA ALA A 424 -5.97 8.69 11.49
C ALA A 424 -5.75 8.74 9.97
N LEU A 425 -4.55 9.12 9.52
CA LEU A 425 -4.20 9.16 8.10
C LEU A 425 -4.21 7.77 7.45
N ILE A 426 -3.61 6.78 8.12
CA ILE A 426 -3.61 5.39 7.66
C ILE A 426 -5.04 4.83 7.66
N ALA A 427 -5.81 5.09 8.73
CA ALA A 427 -7.19 4.63 8.84
C ALA A 427 -8.08 5.19 7.72
N ALA A 428 -7.97 6.49 7.42
CA ALA A 428 -8.71 7.11 6.33
C ALA A 428 -8.30 6.57 4.96
N THR A 429 -6.99 6.48 4.70
CA THR A 429 -6.47 5.99 3.41
C THR A 429 -6.89 4.55 3.15
N GLY A 430 -6.79 3.68 4.16
CA GLY A 430 -7.21 2.28 4.08
C GLY A 430 -8.73 2.13 3.94
N SER A 431 -9.51 2.86 4.74
CA SER A 431 -10.97 2.65 4.78
C SER A 431 -11.70 3.08 3.51
N TYR A 432 -11.21 4.11 2.80
CA TYR A 432 -11.87 4.61 1.59
C TYR A 432 -11.18 4.08 0.32
N ALA A 433 -9.92 4.48 0.10
CA ALA A 433 -9.21 4.11 -1.11
C ALA A 433 -8.81 2.64 -1.11
N GLY A 434 -8.39 2.12 0.05
CA GLY A 434 -8.06 0.71 0.23
C GLY A 434 -9.25 -0.20 -0.08
N VAL A 435 -10.45 0.07 0.46
CA VAL A 435 -11.67 -0.70 0.14
C VAL A 435 -11.98 -0.71 -1.37
N GLY A 436 -11.81 0.41 -2.06
CA GLY A 436 -12.00 0.49 -3.51
C GLY A 436 -11.05 -0.41 -4.29
N ILE A 437 -9.77 -0.43 -3.92
CA ILE A 437 -8.72 -1.20 -4.62
C ILE A 437 -8.73 -2.68 -4.21
N GLN A 438 -8.93 -2.95 -2.93
CA GLN A 438 -8.79 -4.26 -2.32
C GLN A 438 -10.06 -5.11 -2.45
N TYR A 439 -11.25 -4.49 -2.38
CA TYR A 439 -12.52 -5.21 -2.37
C TYR A 439 -13.35 -4.95 -3.62
N VAL A 440 -13.63 -3.69 -3.95
CA VAL A 440 -14.56 -3.34 -5.04
C VAL A 440 -13.98 -3.72 -6.41
N THR A 441 -12.74 -3.31 -6.71
CA THR A 441 -12.12 -3.53 -8.02
C THR A 441 -11.99 -5.02 -8.38
N PRO A 442 -11.41 -5.90 -7.53
CA PRO A 442 -11.25 -7.31 -7.87
C PRO A 442 -12.59 -8.03 -8.03
N THR A 443 -13.56 -7.72 -7.16
CA THR A 443 -14.90 -8.31 -7.20
C THR A 443 -15.61 -7.92 -8.49
N TRP A 444 -15.52 -6.66 -8.91
CA TRP A 444 -16.14 -6.18 -10.14
C TRP A 444 -15.51 -6.79 -11.38
N LEU A 445 -14.18 -6.90 -11.42
CA LEU A 445 -13.44 -7.57 -12.50
C LEU A 445 -13.91 -9.00 -12.70
N VAL A 446 -13.90 -9.80 -11.62
CA VAL A 446 -14.30 -11.22 -11.70
C VAL A 446 -15.78 -11.37 -12.03
N TRP A 447 -16.66 -10.54 -11.47
CA TRP A 447 -18.08 -10.56 -11.82
C TRP A 447 -18.29 -10.39 -13.32
N ARG A 448 -17.63 -9.38 -13.91
CA ARG A 448 -17.76 -9.08 -15.33
C ARG A 448 -17.15 -10.18 -16.20
N LEU A 449 -15.99 -10.71 -15.83
CA LEU A 449 -15.32 -11.79 -16.55
C LEU A 449 -16.13 -13.10 -16.54
N ARG A 450 -16.65 -13.51 -15.37
CA ARG A 450 -17.51 -14.69 -15.25
C ARG A 450 -18.81 -14.58 -16.05
N SER A 451 -19.30 -13.36 -16.29
CA SER A 451 -20.51 -13.13 -17.10
C SER A 451 -20.24 -12.97 -18.60
N SER A 452 -19.16 -12.28 -18.98
CA SER A 452 -18.91 -11.89 -20.38
C SER A 452 -17.93 -12.81 -21.10
N ARG A 453 -17.14 -13.61 -20.37
CA ARG A 453 -16.11 -14.52 -20.88
C ARG A 453 -16.22 -15.90 -20.24
N ALA A 454 -17.45 -16.39 -20.07
CA ALA A 454 -17.71 -17.68 -19.44
C ALA A 454 -16.96 -18.83 -20.14
N ASP A 455 -16.83 -18.75 -21.47
CA ASP A 455 -16.08 -19.71 -22.29
C ASP A 455 -14.60 -19.85 -21.87
N LEU A 456 -13.94 -18.73 -21.56
CA LEU A 456 -12.56 -18.73 -21.08
C LEU A 456 -12.44 -19.14 -19.61
N VAL A 457 -13.44 -18.80 -18.79
CA VAL A 457 -13.49 -19.18 -17.38
C VAL A 457 -13.67 -20.70 -17.25
N ASP A 458 -14.52 -21.31 -18.06
CA ASP A 458 -14.77 -22.76 -18.05
C ASP A 458 -13.56 -23.57 -18.53
N GLN A 459 -12.76 -23.00 -19.43
CA GLN A 459 -11.50 -23.58 -19.91
C GLN A 459 -10.33 -23.38 -18.93
N MET A 460 -10.50 -22.63 -17.85
CA MET A 460 -9.41 -22.26 -16.97
C MET A 460 -8.93 -23.45 -16.12
N PRO A 461 -7.60 -23.67 -16.03
CA PRO A 461 -7.02 -24.61 -15.07
C PRO A 461 -7.46 -24.35 -13.62
N SER A 462 -7.75 -25.41 -12.87
CA SER A 462 -8.27 -25.33 -11.50
C SER A 462 -7.34 -24.66 -10.50
N ASN A 463 -6.04 -24.60 -10.78
CA ASN A 463 -5.00 -23.93 -9.98
C ASN A 463 -5.00 -22.40 -10.11
N LEU A 464 -5.62 -21.85 -11.16
CA LEU A 464 -5.73 -20.40 -11.41
C LEU A 464 -7.13 -19.86 -11.08
N ALA A 465 -8.15 -20.70 -11.13
CA ALA A 465 -9.52 -20.34 -10.75
C ALA A 465 -9.61 -20.11 -9.24
N SER A 466 -10.30 -19.06 -8.79
CA SER A 466 -10.51 -18.85 -7.35
C SER A 466 -11.26 -20.04 -6.74
N PRO A 467 -10.93 -20.46 -5.50
CA PRO A 467 -11.74 -21.45 -4.78
C PRO A 467 -13.16 -20.92 -4.50
N PHE A 468 -13.34 -19.60 -4.48
CA PHE A 468 -14.60 -18.91 -4.24
C PHE A 468 -15.41 -18.74 -5.55
N ARG A 469 -15.82 -19.87 -6.14
CA ARG A 469 -16.50 -19.91 -7.45
C ARG A 469 -17.96 -19.44 -7.41
N HIS A 470 -18.65 -19.66 -6.30
CA HIS A 470 -20.07 -19.32 -6.19
C HIS A 470 -20.30 -17.81 -6.20
N LYS A 471 -21.35 -17.34 -6.91
CA LYS A 471 -21.69 -15.90 -7.01
C LYS A 471 -21.94 -15.24 -5.65
N ALA A 472 -22.36 -16.01 -4.64
CA ALA A 472 -22.56 -15.53 -3.27
C ALA A 472 -21.31 -14.87 -2.69
N TRP A 473 -20.10 -15.36 -3.02
CA TRP A 473 -18.85 -14.75 -2.53
C TRP A 473 -18.60 -13.37 -3.11
N LEU A 474 -19.01 -13.14 -4.37
CA LEU A 474 -18.92 -11.82 -5.00
C LEU A 474 -19.92 -10.84 -4.37
N VAL A 475 -21.15 -11.30 -4.14
CA VAL A 475 -22.19 -10.51 -3.45
C VAL A 475 -21.74 -10.17 -2.02
N PHE A 476 -21.18 -11.14 -1.30
CA PHE A 476 -20.62 -10.94 0.03
C PHE A 476 -19.49 -9.90 0.02
N SER A 477 -18.56 -9.96 -0.93
CA SER A 477 -17.46 -8.99 -1.03
C SER A 477 -17.95 -7.56 -1.28
N PHE A 478 -18.94 -7.38 -2.17
CA PHE A 478 -19.56 -6.06 -2.39
C PHE A 478 -20.34 -5.57 -1.18
N PHE A 479 -21.11 -6.44 -0.54
CA PHE A 479 -21.84 -6.11 0.68
C PHE A 479 -20.90 -5.75 1.83
N TRP A 480 -19.79 -6.46 1.97
CA TRP A 480 -18.73 -6.17 2.94
C TRP A 480 -18.09 -4.80 2.67
N ALA A 481 -17.74 -4.50 1.42
CA ALA A 481 -17.20 -3.21 1.03
C ALA A 481 -18.17 -2.06 1.33
N LEU A 482 -19.46 -2.23 1.00
CA LEU A 482 -20.48 -1.22 1.28
C LEU A 482 -20.70 -1.04 2.79
N SER A 483 -20.85 -2.13 3.53
CA SER A 483 -21.10 -2.10 4.97
C SER A 483 -19.94 -1.47 5.72
N SER A 484 -18.71 -1.80 5.34
CA SER A 484 -17.53 -1.19 5.96
C SER A 484 -17.40 0.30 5.67
N LEU A 485 -17.63 0.74 4.44
CA LEU A 485 -17.67 2.17 4.10
C LEU A 485 -18.74 2.92 4.90
N LEU A 486 -19.94 2.33 5.05
CA LEU A 486 -21.03 2.91 5.84
C LEU A 486 -20.65 3.02 7.32
N ILE A 487 -20.13 1.95 7.93
CA ILE A 487 -19.72 1.95 9.34
C ILE A 487 -18.64 3.00 9.58
N VAL A 488 -17.62 3.05 8.71
CA VAL A 488 -16.53 4.03 8.82
C VAL A 488 -17.05 5.46 8.72
N THR A 489 -17.91 5.73 7.73
CA THR A 489 -18.48 7.07 7.50
C THR A 489 -19.34 7.50 8.68
N VAL A 490 -20.21 6.62 9.18
CA VAL A 490 -21.05 6.88 10.35
C VAL A 490 -20.21 7.16 11.58
N ASN A 491 -19.19 6.34 11.85
CA ASN A 491 -18.30 6.55 12.99
C ASN A 491 -17.53 7.87 12.91
N HIS A 492 -17.07 8.28 11.72
CA HIS A 492 -16.45 9.61 11.55
C HIS A 492 -17.43 10.75 11.80
N ILE A 493 -18.66 10.63 11.31
CA ILE A 493 -19.71 11.63 11.53
C ILE A 493 -20.04 11.71 13.02
N LEU A 494 -20.24 10.58 13.70
CA LEU A 494 -20.50 10.53 15.14
C LEU A 494 -19.32 11.11 15.93
N ALA A 495 -18.08 10.76 15.59
CA ALA A 495 -16.91 11.31 16.26
C ALA A 495 -16.87 12.84 16.15
N HIS A 496 -17.24 13.42 15.00
CA HIS A 496 -17.31 14.88 14.83
C HIS A 496 -18.47 15.52 15.61
N PHE A 497 -19.59 14.82 15.81
CA PHE A 497 -20.72 15.37 16.59
C PHE A 497 -20.55 15.25 18.10
N TYR A 498 -19.73 14.31 18.57
CA TYR A 498 -19.51 14.04 20.00
C TYR A 498 -18.15 14.51 20.54
N SER A 499 -17.28 15.07 19.68
CA SER A 499 -16.08 15.83 20.05
C SER A 499 -16.41 17.30 20.28
#